data_AF-A0A7S1SEE9-F1
#
_entry.id   AF-A0A7S1SEE9-F1
#
_cell.length_a   1.000
_cell.length_b   1.000
_cell.length_c   1.000
_cell.angle_alpha   90.00
_cell.angle_beta   90.00
_cell.angle_gamma   90.00
#
_symmetry.space_group_name_H-M   'P 1'
#
loop_
_entity.id
_entity.type
_entity.pdbx_description
1 polymer ?
#
loop_
_entity_poly.entity_id
_entity_poly.type
_entity_poly.pdbx_seq_one_letter_code
_entity_poly.pdbx_strand_id
1 'polypeptide(L)'
;VVCVADVRNGLGPERVLVLTPSLLMVLAVSRASLWAADISDKCARVPMIVNSLSFGSNDLDHDRMYIVEYIVHSRAGFYVFDVRLTSAAVLKAFYIACAVTVGLASQLML
;
A
#
# COMPACT_ATOMS: atom_id res chain seq x y z
N VAL A 1 -24.94 -4.09 0.67
CA VAL A 1 -26.23 -3.38 0.86
C VAL A 1 -27.03 -3.93 2.03
N VAL A 2 -26.96 -5.24 2.34
CA VAL A 2 -27.75 -5.85 3.44
C VAL A 2 -27.25 -5.48 4.85
N CYS A 3 -25.96 -5.21 5.08
CA CYS A 3 -25.45 -4.91 6.43
C CYS A 3 -25.57 -3.44 6.89
N VAL A 4 -25.98 -2.51 6.02
CA VAL A 4 -26.01 -1.06 6.34
C VAL A 4 -27.36 -0.63 6.91
N ALA A 5 -28.43 -1.38 6.64
CA ALA A 5 -29.79 -1.00 7.03
C ALA A 5 -30.12 -1.27 8.52
N ASP A 6 -29.40 -2.19 9.16
CA ASP A 6 -29.69 -2.62 10.55
C ASP A 6 -29.08 -1.69 11.62
N VAL A 7 -28.12 -0.83 11.24
CA VAL A 7 -27.40 0.08 12.16
C VAL A 7 -28.19 1.38 12.46
N ARG A 8 -29.48 1.44 12.09
CA ARG A 8 -30.25 2.70 12.13
C ARG A 8 -30.97 2.99 13.45
N ASN A 9 -31.22 2.00 14.32
CA ASN A 9 -32.17 2.15 15.45
C ASN A 9 -31.60 1.91 16.86
N GLY A 10 -30.55 2.64 17.28
CA GLY A 10 -30.12 2.60 18.69
C GLY A 10 -28.91 3.47 19.02
N LEU A 11 -29.11 4.49 19.85
CA LEU A 11 -28.07 5.40 20.35
C LEU A 11 -27.43 4.84 21.65
N GLY A 12 -26.74 3.69 21.56
CA GLY A 12 -26.17 2.97 22.71
C GLY A 12 -24.69 2.55 22.54
N PRO A 13 -24.08 1.94 23.59
CA PRO A 13 -22.68 1.48 23.60
C PRO A 13 -22.31 0.51 22.47
N GLU A 14 -23.30 -0.06 21.77
CA GLU A 14 -23.13 -0.97 20.65
C GLU A 14 -22.53 -0.31 19.41
N ARG A 15 -22.69 1.02 19.23
CA ARG A 15 -22.07 1.74 18.08
C ARG A 15 -20.56 1.84 18.20
N VAL A 16 -20.03 1.97 19.43
CA VAL A 16 -18.59 1.95 19.69
C VAL A 16 -18.03 0.57 19.35
N LEU A 17 -18.76 -0.49 19.69
CA LEU A 17 -18.38 -1.87 19.38
C LEU A 17 -18.25 -2.13 17.87
N VAL A 18 -19.03 -1.46 17.01
CA VAL A 18 -18.99 -1.62 15.55
C VAL A 18 -17.93 -0.72 14.87
N LEU A 19 -17.72 0.48 15.39
CA LEU A 19 -16.70 1.41 14.87
C LEU A 19 -15.27 0.94 15.17
N THR A 20 -15.07 0.30 16.33
CA THR A 20 -13.75 -0.20 16.77
C THR A 20 -13.11 -1.21 15.81
N PRO A 21 -13.78 -2.31 15.39
CA PRO A 21 -13.20 -3.28 14.46
C PRO A 21 -13.00 -2.69 13.07
N SER A 22 -13.90 -1.79 12.63
CA SER A 22 -13.79 -1.09 11.35
C SER A 22 -12.52 -0.23 11.28
N LEU A 23 -12.27 0.55 12.33
CA LEU A 23 -11.07 1.38 12.45
C LEU A 23 -9.80 0.51 12.53
N LEU A 24 -9.84 -0.56 13.32
CA LEU A 24 -8.72 -1.48 13.49
C LEU A 24 -8.35 -2.17 12.17
N MET A 25 -9.35 -2.56 11.38
CA MET A 25 -9.14 -3.18 10.07
C MET A 25 -8.52 -2.19 9.07
N VAL A 26 -8.98 -0.94 9.03
CA VAL A 26 -8.38 0.12 8.19
C VAL A 26 -6.93 0.39 8.59
N LEU A 27 -6.62 0.43 9.90
CA LEU A 27 -5.26 0.62 10.41
C LEU A 27 -4.35 -0.57 10.11
N ALA A 28 -4.86 -1.80 10.21
CA ALA A 28 -4.09 -3.01 9.90
C ALA A 28 -3.74 -3.08 8.40
N VAL A 29 -4.72 -2.81 7.53
CA VAL A 29 -4.51 -2.80 6.07
C VAL A 29 -3.58 -1.66 5.66
N SER A 30 -3.68 -0.48 6.28
CA SER A 30 -2.77 0.64 6.00
C SER A 30 -1.35 0.33 6.46
N ARG A 31 -1.16 -0.28 7.63
CA ARG A 31 0.15 -0.75 8.11
C ARG A 31 0.78 -1.75 7.14
N ALA A 32 0.02 -2.77 6.73
CA ALA A 32 0.52 -3.80 5.81
C ALA A 32 0.89 -3.20 4.44
N SER A 33 0.06 -2.31 3.91
CA SER A 33 0.32 -1.65 2.62
C SER A 33 1.50 -0.67 2.68
N LEU A 34 1.72 0.04 3.79
CA LEU A 34 2.91 0.86 3.99
C LEU A 34 4.19 0.02 4.01
N TRP A 35 4.16 -1.13 4.69
CA TRP A 35 5.31 -2.03 4.71
C TRP A 35 5.60 -2.63 3.33
N ALA A 36 4.57 -3.04 2.60
CA ALA A 36 4.70 -3.50 1.22
C ALA A 36 5.22 -2.40 0.28
N ALA A 37 4.79 -1.15 0.47
CA ALA A 37 5.28 0.00 -0.30
C ALA A 37 6.75 0.30 0.00
N ASP A 38 7.19 0.24 1.26
CA ASP A 38 8.60 0.45 1.62
C ASP A 38 9.52 -0.59 0.99
N ILE A 39 9.11 -1.87 0.99
CA ILE A 39 9.85 -2.93 0.28
C ILE A 39 9.88 -2.64 -1.23
N SER A 40 8.76 -2.20 -1.80
CA SER A 40 8.66 -1.86 -3.23
C SER A 40 9.57 -0.69 -3.61
N ASP A 41 9.64 0.34 -2.77
CA ASP A 41 10.50 1.51 -2.95
C ASP A 41 11.99 1.13 -2.83
N LYS A 42 12.33 0.18 -1.95
CA LYS A 42 13.68 -0.39 -1.86
C LYS A 42 14.04 -1.20 -3.11
N CYS A 43 13.15 -2.06 -3.59
CA CYS A 43 13.32 -2.81 -4.83
C CYS A 43 13.53 -1.89 -6.05
N ALA A 44 12.96 -0.67 -6.04
CA ALA A 44 13.16 0.32 -7.10
C ALA A 44 14.63 0.75 -7.27
N ARG A 45 15.41 0.70 -6.19
CA ARG A 45 16.79 1.22 -6.15
C ARG A 45 17.83 0.16 -6.45
N VAL A 46 17.48 -1.12 -6.31
CA VAL A 46 18.37 -2.26 -6.58
C VAL A 46 19.05 -2.18 -7.95
N PRO A 47 18.36 -1.95 -9.09
CA PRO A 47 19.03 -1.88 -10.39
C PRO A 47 20.06 -0.74 -10.47
N MET A 48 19.80 0.39 -9.80
CA MET A 48 20.74 1.52 -9.76
C MET A 48 22.00 1.17 -8.95
N ILE A 49 21.85 0.44 -7.84
CA ILE A 49 22.98 -0.01 -7.01
C ILE A 49 23.83 -1.02 -7.79
N VAL A 50 23.19 -2.00 -8.44
CA VAL A 50 23.92 -2.96 -9.28
C VAL A 50 24.66 -2.22 -10.41
N ASN A 51 24.05 -1.19 -10.98
CA ASN A 51 24.67 -0.36 -12.00
C ASN A 51 25.77 0.60 -11.48
N SER A 52 25.89 0.84 -10.17
CA SER A 52 26.96 1.69 -9.63
C SER A 52 28.17 0.89 -9.16
N LEU A 53 28.05 -0.43 -9.00
CA LEU A 53 29.17 -1.30 -8.64
C LEU A 53 30.16 -1.42 -9.81
N SER A 54 31.33 -0.83 -9.65
CA SER A 54 32.48 -1.03 -10.54
C SER A 54 33.40 -2.09 -9.94
N PHE A 55 33.52 -3.25 -10.60
CA PHE A 55 34.39 -4.34 -10.17
C PHE A 55 35.80 -4.27 -10.77
N GLY A 56 36.22 -3.09 -11.25
CA GLY A 56 37.59 -2.87 -11.73
C GLY A 56 37.89 -3.42 -13.14
N SER A 57 36.89 -3.94 -13.84
CA SER A 57 36.94 -4.18 -15.29
C SER A 57 36.63 -2.87 -16.02
N ASN A 58 37.57 -2.38 -16.83
CA ASN A 58 37.41 -1.16 -17.64
C ASN A 58 36.55 -1.40 -18.91
N ASP A 59 36.07 -2.62 -19.12
CA ASP A 59 35.21 -2.98 -20.24
C ASP A 59 33.72 -2.88 -19.87
N LEU A 60 32.90 -2.60 -20.88
CA LEU A 60 31.44 -2.67 -20.80
C LEU A 60 31.02 -4.10 -20.38
N ASP A 61 30.68 -4.25 -19.11
CA ASP A 61 30.30 -5.54 -18.53
C ASP A 61 28.88 -5.93 -18.97
N HIS A 62 28.79 -6.69 -20.07
CA HIS A 62 27.54 -7.15 -20.67
C HIS A 62 26.70 -7.99 -19.69
N ASP A 63 27.33 -8.75 -18.80
CA ASP A 63 26.64 -9.56 -17.80
C ASP A 63 25.91 -8.65 -16.80
N ARG A 64 26.51 -7.52 -16.43
CA ARG A 64 25.87 -6.53 -15.55
C ARG A 64 24.65 -5.89 -16.22
N MET A 65 24.74 -5.56 -17.50
CA MET A 65 23.61 -5.03 -18.26
C MET A 65 22.45 -6.03 -18.26
N TYR A 66 22.73 -7.32 -18.49
CA TYR A 66 21.71 -8.38 -18.47
C TYR A 66 21.05 -8.53 -17.10
N ILE A 67 21.83 -8.46 -16.01
CA ILE A 67 21.30 -8.52 -14.64
C ILE A 67 20.40 -7.32 -14.34
N VAL A 68 20.82 -6.10 -14.69
CA VAL A 68 20.02 -4.88 -14.49
C VAL A 68 18.71 -4.99 -15.29
N GLU A 69 18.77 -5.43 -16.54
CA GLU A 69 17.62 -5.59 -17.41
C GLU A 69 16.66 -6.68 -16.90
N TYR A 70 17.19 -7.79 -16.39
CA TYR A 70 16.42 -8.83 -15.71
C TYR A 70 15.71 -8.29 -14.46
N ILE A 71 16.41 -7.52 -13.61
CA ILE A 71 15.81 -6.93 -12.40
C ILE A 71 14.66 -5.99 -12.76
N VAL A 72 14.81 -5.16 -13.80
CA VAL A 72 13.76 -4.25 -14.27
C VAL A 72 12.56 -5.01 -14.83
N HIS A 73 12.78 -6.05 -15.65
CA HIS A 73 11.71 -6.84 -16.26
C HIS A 73 11.05 -7.82 -15.30
N SER A 74 11.73 -8.24 -14.24
CA SER A 74 11.18 -9.17 -13.24
C SER A 74 10.03 -8.59 -12.40
N ARG A 75 9.70 -7.30 -12.56
CA ARG A 75 8.70 -6.58 -11.75
C ARG A 75 8.94 -6.79 -10.26
N ALA A 76 10.17 -6.59 -9.79
CA ALA A 76 10.50 -6.70 -8.36
C ALA A 76 9.77 -5.63 -7.52
N GLY A 77 8.82 -6.08 -6.69
CA GLY A 77 8.01 -5.22 -5.81
C GLY A 77 6.58 -5.76 -5.62
N PHE A 78 5.78 -5.05 -4.83
CA PHE A 78 4.36 -5.37 -4.64
C PHE A 78 3.50 -4.60 -5.65
N TYR A 79 2.59 -5.32 -6.31
CA TYR A 79 1.66 -4.77 -7.30
C TYR A 79 0.23 -5.10 -6.90
N VAL A 80 -0.65 -4.11 -7.00
CA VAL A 80 -2.10 -4.26 -6.78
C VAL A 80 -2.80 -3.80 -8.06
N PHE A 81 -3.57 -4.69 -8.68
CA PHE A 81 -4.21 -4.45 -9.99
C PHE A 81 -3.23 -3.97 -11.07
N ASP A 82 -2.04 -4.58 -11.12
CA ASP A 82 -0.94 -4.21 -12.03
C ASP A 82 -0.33 -2.80 -11.80
N VAL A 83 -0.77 -2.10 -10.74
CA VAL A 83 -0.21 -0.82 -10.31
C VAL A 83 0.77 -1.06 -9.17
N ARG A 84 1.99 -0.51 -9.31
CA ARG A 84 3.03 -0.59 -8.28
C ARG A 84 2.59 0.13 -7.01
N LEU A 85 2.67 -0.56 -5.87
CA LEU A 85 2.48 0.04 -4.56
C LEU A 85 3.65 0.99 -4.25
N THR A 86 3.35 2.28 -4.24
CA THR A 86 4.28 3.32 -3.78
C THR A 86 3.74 3.93 -2.50
N SER A 87 4.64 4.47 -1.66
CA SER A 87 4.27 5.18 -0.44
C SER A 87 3.23 6.29 -0.69
N ALA A 88 3.35 7.00 -1.81
CA ALA A 88 2.38 8.01 -2.25
C ALA A 88 1.00 7.42 -2.61
N ALA A 89 0.96 6.27 -3.28
CA ALA A 89 -0.30 5.59 -3.61
C ALA A 89 -1.02 5.09 -2.35
N VAL A 90 -0.28 4.55 -1.38
CA VAL A 90 -0.83 4.10 -0.09
C VAL A 90 -1.42 5.28 0.69
N LEU A 91 -0.75 6.43 0.71
CA LEU A 91 -1.24 7.61 1.43
C LEU A 91 -2.55 8.14 0.84
N LYS A 92 -2.68 8.15 -0.50
CA LYS A 92 -3.92 8.49 -1.20
C LYS A 92 -5.05 7.51 -0.87
N ALA A 93 -4.77 6.21 -0.90
CA ALA A 93 -5.73 5.18 -0.55
C ALA A 93 -6.19 5.30 0.92
N PHE A 94 -5.26 5.58 1.83
CA PHE A 94 -5.56 5.81 3.24
C PHE A 94 -6.45 7.04 3.45
N TYR A 95 -6.15 8.15 2.77
CA TYR A 95 -6.99 9.35 2.83
C TYR A 95 -8.43 9.07 2.36
N ILE A 96 -8.60 8.37 1.24
CA ILE A 96 -9.91 7.98 0.73
C ILE A 96 -10.63 7.07 1.73
N ALA A 97 -9.94 6.08 2.31
CA ALA A 97 -10.51 5.17 3.30
C ALA A 97 -11.00 5.93 4.55
N CYS A 98 -10.19 6.86 5.07
CA CYS A 98 -10.57 7.71 6.20
C CYS A 98 -11.75 8.64 5.87
N ALA A 99 -11.77 9.25 4.68
CA ALA A 99 -12.86 10.09 4.25
C ALA A 99 -14.18 9.30 4.17
N VAL A 100 -14.14 8.06 3.68
CA VAL A 100 -15.31 7.16 3.62
C VAL A 100 -15.77 6.76 5.02
N THR A 101 -14.87 6.39 5.93
CA THR A 101 -15.27 5.99 7.30
C THR A 101 -15.86 7.15 8.08
N VAL A 102 -15.29 8.36 7.96
CA VAL A 102 -15.84 9.57 8.59
C VAL A 102 -17.16 9.98 7.95
N GLY A 103 -17.28 9.90 6.62
CA GLY A 103 -18.53 10.14 5.91
C GLY A 103 -19.64 9.22 6.38
N LEU A 104 -19.38 7.92 6.47
CA LEU A 104 -20.33 6.95 7.01
C LEU A 104 -20.66 7.20 8.48
N ALA A 105 -19.66 7.57 9.30
CA ALA A 105 -19.88 7.94 10.70
C ALA A 105 -20.77 9.19 10.84
N SER A 106 -20.60 10.19 9.96
CA SER A 106 -21.43 11.40 9.96
C SER A 106 -22.88 11.12 9.57
N GLN A 107 -23.12 10.24 8.61
CA GLN A 107 -24.45 9.77 8.22
C GLN A 107 -25.11 8.91 9.30
N LEU A 108 -24.31 8.30 10.17
CA LEU A 108 -24.80 7.57 11.34
C LEU A 108 -25.17 8.52 12.50
N MET A 109 -24.50 9.67 12.62
CA MET A 109 -24.74 10.64 13.71
C MET A 109 -25.91 11.59 13.45
N LEU A 110 -26.24 11.87 12.18
CA LEU A 110 -27.43 12.62 11.74
C LEU A 110 -28.65 11.71 11.58
#